data_AF-A0A2V7BJY7-F1
#
_entry.id   AF-A0A2V7BJY7-F1
#
_cell.length_a   1.000
_cell.length_b   1.000
_cell.length_c   1.000
_cell.angle_alpha   90.00
_cell.angle_beta   90.00
_cell.angle_gamma   90.00
#
_symmetry.space_group_name_H-M   'P 1'
#
loop_
_entity.id
_entity.type
_entity.pdbx_description
1 polymer ?
#
loop_
_entity_poly.entity_id
_entity_poly.type
_entity_poly.pdbx_seq_one_letter_code
_entity_poly.pdbx_strand_id
1 'polypeptide(L)'
;MGASQTVTVRFSPTAAAAATANVNFTADGDTISGIVTGTGTDTTPPTMAITSPTSNPTYSTTAPLLTLEGTASDNVGVTEVTWTNGLGSGTASGTTSWTASGIALQVGT
;
A
#
# COMPACT_ATOMS: atom_id res chain seq x y z
N MET A 1 15.51 43.46 -21.87
CA MET A 1 14.37 42.54 -21.86
C MET A 1 14.84 41.22 -21.29
N GLY A 2 14.27 40.76 -20.17
CA GLY A 2 14.59 39.45 -19.60
C GLY A 2 13.80 38.34 -20.29
N ALA A 3 14.42 37.18 -20.49
CA ALA A 3 13.72 35.99 -20.95
C ALA A 3 13.03 35.30 -19.76
N SER A 4 11.81 34.78 -19.97
CA SER A 4 11.09 34.00 -18.97
C SER A 4 11.10 32.54 -19.39
N GLN A 5 11.49 31.65 -18.49
CA GLN A 5 11.61 30.20 -18.73
C GLN A 5 10.84 29.47 -17.63
N THR A 6 10.10 28.41 -17.99
CA THR A 6 9.47 27.54 -16.98
C THR A 6 10.49 26.55 -16.44
N VAL A 7 10.62 26.46 -15.12
CA VAL A 7 11.43 25.44 -14.44
C VAL A 7 10.50 24.48 -13.70
N THR A 8 10.57 23.20 -14.04
CA THR A 8 9.78 22.16 -13.37
C THR A 8 10.62 21.47 -12.30
N VAL A 9 10.20 21.58 -11.04
CA VAL A 9 10.74 20.79 -9.93
C VAL A 9 9.95 19.48 -9.87
N ARG A 10 10.64 18.33 -9.97
CA ARG A 10 9.99 17.00 -9.90
C ARG A 10 10.30 16.35 -8.57
N PHE A 11 9.26 15.85 -7.91
CA PHE A 11 9.36 14.97 -6.76
C PHE A 11 8.96 13.55 -7.21
N SER A 12 9.72 12.54 -6.80
CA SER A 12 9.44 11.13 -7.11
C SER A 12 9.44 10.26 -5.84
N PRO A 13 8.59 10.56 -4.85
CA PRO A 13 8.52 9.76 -3.63
C PRO A 13 7.92 8.38 -3.91
N THR A 14 8.43 7.36 -3.23
CA THR A 14 7.91 5.99 -3.24
C THR A 14 7.00 5.70 -2.05
N ALA A 15 6.63 6.73 -1.30
CA ALA A 15 5.74 6.65 -0.15
C ALA A 15 4.92 7.93 -0.05
N ALA A 16 3.76 7.86 0.63
CA ALA A 16 2.99 9.05 0.96
C ALA A 16 3.81 9.95 1.89
N ALA A 17 4.36 11.04 1.35
CA ALA A 17 5.23 11.94 2.07
C ALA A 17 5.16 13.36 1.50
N ALA A 18 5.34 14.34 2.38
CA ALA A 18 5.58 15.73 1.99
C ALA A 18 7.08 16.02 2.03
N ALA A 19 7.61 16.57 0.93
CA ALA A 19 8.98 17.04 0.86
C ALA A 19 8.98 18.57 0.69
N THR A 20 9.77 19.26 1.51
CA THR A 20 9.90 20.72 1.45
C THR A 20 11.34 21.08 1.17
N ALA A 21 11.56 21.92 0.16
CA ALA A 21 12.87 22.45 -0.17
C ALA A 21 12.77 23.92 -0.57
N ASN A 22 13.83 24.67 -0.34
CA ASN A 22 14.00 26.00 -0.92
C ASN A 22 14.49 25.86 -2.35
N VAL A 23 13.90 26.63 -3.26
CA VAL A 23 14.44 26.83 -4.60
C VAL A 23 15.01 28.24 -4.66
N ASN A 24 16.32 28.33 -4.88
CA ASN A 24 17.06 29.58 -4.99
C ASN A 24 17.24 29.94 -6.46
N PHE A 25 16.72 31.08 -6.87
CA PHE A 25 17.00 31.69 -8.16
C PHE A 25 17.96 32.85 -7.94
N THR A 26 19.17 32.75 -8.47
CA THR A 26 20.20 33.80 -8.39
C THR A 26 20.37 34.45 -9.76
N ALA A 27 20.29 35.78 -9.81
CA ALA A 27 20.53 36.58 -11.01
C ALA A 27 21.21 37.89 -10.60
N ASP A 28 22.25 38.31 -11.35
CA ASP A 28 22.98 39.56 -11.14
C ASP A 28 23.48 39.80 -9.70
N GLY A 29 23.73 38.73 -8.93
CA GLY A 29 24.18 38.79 -7.54
C GLY A 29 23.06 38.79 -6.49
N ASP A 30 21.81 38.96 -6.91
CA ASP A 30 20.63 38.86 -6.04
C ASP A 30 20.09 37.43 -6.02
N THR A 31 19.54 37.01 -4.87
CA THR A 31 18.91 35.70 -4.71
C THR A 31 17.49 35.85 -4.22
N ILE A 32 16.55 35.25 -4.95
CA ILE A 32 15.16 35.06 -4.52
C ILE A 32 15.01 33.59 -4.15
N SER A 33 14.47 33.32 -2.97
CA SER A 33 14.17 31.96 -2.50
C SER A 33 12.67 31.78 -2.30
N GLY A 34 12.13 30.68 -2.81
CA GLY A 34 10.75 30.27 -2.59
C GLY A 34 10.70 28.87 -1.99
N ILE A 35 9.82 28.67 -1.01
CA ILE A 35 9.51 27.32 -0.52
C ILE A 35 8.71 26.61 -1.61
N VAL A 36 9.18 25.43 -2.02
CA VAL A 36 8.43 24.52 -2.88
C VAL A 36 8.11 23.26 -2.09
N THR A 37 6.83 22.90 -2.07
CA THR A 37 6.31 21.69 -1.44
C THR A 37 5.91 20.67 -2.51
N GLY A 38 6.46 19.48 -2.42
CA GLY A 38 6.03 18.31 -3.19
C GLY A 38 5.23 17.35 -2.33
N THR A 39 4.14 16.81 -2.86
CA THR A 39 3.41 15.71 -2.24
C THR A 39 3.51 14.45 -3.09
N GLY A 40 3.68 13.32 -2.41
CA GLY A 40 3.61 11.99 -2.98
C GLY A 40 2.39 11.24 -2.51
N THR A 41 1.82 10.42 -3.38
CA THR A 41 0.90 9.35 -2.99
C THR A 41 1.54 8.02 -3.30
N ASP A 42 1.34 7.04 -2.45
CA ASP A 42 1.71 5.67 -2.78
C ASP A 42 0.77 5.12 -3.87
N THR A 43 1.35 4.43 -4.85
CA THR A 43 0.64 3.87 -6.01
C THR A 43 1.03 2.41 -6.27
N THR A 44 1.90 1.84 -5.45
CA THR A 44 2.30 0.45 -5.61
C THR A 44 1.26 -0.41 -4.90
N PRO A 45 0.65 -1.40 -5.55
CA PRO A 45 -0.30 -2.27 -4.87
C PRO A 45 0.40 -3.23 -3.90
N PRO A 46 -0.27 -3.62 -2.80
CA PRO A 46 0.23 -4.64 -1.92
C PRO A 46 0.26 -6.01 -2.61
N THR A 47 1.18 -6.86 -2.16
CA THR A 47 1.24 -8.28 -2.52
C THR A 47 0.85 -9.14 -1.32
N MET A 48 0.23 -10.30 -1.57
CA MET A 48 -0.25 -11.19 -0.52
C MET A 48 -0.12 -12.65 -0.95
N ALA A 49 0.14 -13.53 0.01
CA ALA A 49 0.14 -14.97 -0.17
C ALA A 49 -0.57 -15.66 0.99
N ILE A 50 -1.37 -16.69 0.68
CA ILE A 50 -1.93 -17.62 1.66
C ILE A 50 -0.92 -18.76 1.84
N THR A 51 -0.51 -19.03 3.08
CA THR A 51 0.45 -20.10 3.40
C THR A 51 -0.19 -21.22 4.21
N SER A 52 -1.32 -20.96 4.86
CA SER A 52 -2.12 -21.94 5.58
C SER A 52 -3.60 -21.81 5.19
N PRO A 53 -4.33 -22.92 4.98
CA PRO A 53 -3.92 -24.31 5.21
C PRO A 53 -3.08 -24.92 4.08
N THR A 54 -2.99 -24.25 2.92
CA THR A 54 -2.22 -24.72 1.78
C THR A 54 -1.83 -23.55 0.90
N SER A 55 -0.72 -23.70 0.17
CA SER A 55 -0.32 -22.83 -0.93
C SER A 55 -0.80 -23.34 -2.30
N ASN A 56 -1.44 -24.51 -2.34
CA ASN A 56 -1.99 -25.07 -3.58
C ASN A 56 -3.26 -24.29 -3.99
N PRO A 57 -3.62 -24.29 -5.28
CA PRO A 57 -4.83 -23.62 -5.77
C PRO A 57 -6.14 -24.15 -5.18
N THR A 58 -6.12 -25.36 -4.58
CA THR A 58 -7.32 -26.00 -4.02
C THR A 58 -7.01 -26.62 -2.66
N TYR A 59 -7.99 -26.52 -1.77
CA TYR A 59 -7.97 -27.13 -0.44
C TYR A 59 -9.32 -27.76 -0.17
N SER A 60 -9.33 -29.00 0.30
CA SER A 60 -10.55 -29.71 0.71
C SER A 60 -10.46 -30.08 2.17
N THR A 61 -11.52 -29.79 2.93
CA THR A 61 -11.63 -30.15 4.34
C THR A 61 -13.08 -30.50 4.67
N THR A 62 -13.25 -31.32 5.71
CA THR A 62 -14.55 -31.60 6.32
C THR A 62 -14.77 -30.78 7.60
N ALA A 63 -13.78 -30.00 8.01
CA ALA A 63 -13.91 -29.13 9.18
C ALA A 63 -14.92 -28.01 8.92
N PRO A 64 -15.82 -27.69 9.87
CA PRO A 64 -16.82 -26.64 9.69
C PRO A 64 -16.21 -25.23 9.78
N LEU A 65 -15.00 -25.11 10.33
CA LEU A 65 -14.27 -23.86 10.49
C LEU A 65 -12.93 -23.94 9.78
N LEU A 66 -12.57 -22.86 9.10
CA LEU A 66 -11.31 -22.67 8.42
C LEU A 66 -10.50 -21.56 9.11
N THR A 67 -9.20 -21.77 9.22
CA THR A 67 -8.24 -20.73 9.55
C THR A 67 -7.36 -20.51 8.32
N LEU A 68 -7.28 -19.27 7.86
CA LEU A 68 -6.34 -18.84 6.85
C LEU A 68 -5.20 -18.08 7.51
N GLU A 69 -3.98 -18.37 7.10
CA GLU A 69 -2.80 -17.61 7.48
C GLU A 69 -1.99 -17.27 6.24
N GLY A 70 -1.23 -16.19 6.33
CA GLY A 70 -0.42 -15.77 5.22
C GLY A 70 0.47 -14.58 5.54
N THR A 71 1.07 -14.07 4.48
CA THR A 71 1.87 -12.86 4.50
C THR A 71 1.34 -11.83 3.54
N ALA A 72 1.50 -10.55 3.86
CA ALA A 72 1.30 -9.46 2.93
C ALA A 72 2.44 -8.43 3.05
N SER A 73 2.77 -7.79 1.95
CA SER A 73 3.87 -6.85 1.86
C SER A 73 3.55 -5.74 0.88
N ASP A 74 4.01 -4.55 1.22
CA ASP A 74 3.88 -3.33 0.46
C ASP A 74 5.07 -2.41 0.77
N ASN A 75 5.41 -1.48 -0.11
CA ASN A 75 6.52 -0.52 0.05
C ASN A 75 6.28 0.52 1.15
N VAL A 76 5.02 0.87 1.46
CA VAL A 76 4.69 1.74 2.59
C VAL A 76 4.05 1.00 3.76
N GLY A 77 3.61 -0.24 3.51
CA GLY A 77 3.06 -1.13 4.50
C GLY A 77 1.58 -1.41 4.26
N VAL A 78 1.17 -2.63 4.64
CA VAL A 78 -0.22 -3.07 4.52
C VAL A 78 -1.01 -2.57 5.72
N THR A 79 -2.14 -1.91 5.47
CA THR A 79 -2.99 -1.31 6.51
C THR A 79 -4.11 -2.24 6.98
N GLU A 80 -4.60 -3.12 6.11
CA GLU A 80 -5.66 -4.07 6.43
C GLU A 80 -5.53 -5.32 5.55
N VAL A 81 -5.88 -6.47 6.12
CA VAL A 81 -6.12 -7.70 5.36
C VAL A 81 -7.55 -8.14 5.63
N THR A 82 -8.34 -8.27 4.58
CA THR A 82 -9.72 -8.76 4.64
C THR A 82 -9.88 -10.04 3.84
N TRP A 83 -10.89 -10.82 4.18
CA TRP A 83 -11.25 -12.04 3.46
C TRP A 83 -12.74 -12.02 3.13
N THR A 84 -13.08 -12.70 2.04
CA THR A 84 -14.46 -12.91 1.60
C THR A 84 -14.60 -14.32 1.04
N ASN A 85 -15.76 -14.94 1.24
CA ASN A 85 -16.21 -16.09 0.46
C ASN A 85 -17.64 -15.84 -0.03
N GLY A 86 -18.26 -16.80 -0.72
CA GLY A 86 -19.61 -16.62 -1.26
C GLY A 86 -20.70 -16.35 -0.22
N LEU A 87 -20.42 -16.54 1.07
CA LEU A 87 -21.40 -16.53 2.16
C LEU A 87 -20.96 -15.65 3.35
N GLY A 88 -19.86 -14.91 3.24
CA GLY A 88 -19.36 -14.09 4.34
C GLY A 88 -18.06 -13.35 4.04
N SER A 89 -17.67 -12.51 4.99
CA SER A 89 -16.47 -11.68 4.94
C SER A 89 -15.98 -11.32 6.33
N GLY A 90 -14.73 -10.88 6.45
CA GLY A 90 -14.19 -10.35 7.70
C GLY A 90 -12.79 -9.76 7.56
N THR A 91 -12.29 -9.22 8.67
CA THR A 91 -10.92 -8.68 8.77
C THR A 91 -10.02 -9.69 9.48
N ALA A 92 -8.80 -9.87 8.98
CA ALA A 92 -7.78 -10.70 9.60
C ALA A 92 -7.08 -9.96 10.76
N SER A 93 -6.50 -10.71 11.69
CA SER A 93 -5.59 -10.17 12.69
C SER A 93 -4.19 -10.05 12.09
N GLY A 94 -3.56 -8.87 12.22
CA GLY A 94 -2.25 -8.59 11.64
C GLY A 94 -2.31 -8.21 10.15
N THR A 95 -1.21 -7.67 9.63
CA THR A 95 -1.11 -7.19 8.24
C THR A 95 0.09 -7.77 7.50
N THR A 96 1.29 -7.78 8.09
CA THR A 96 2.47 -8.42 7.48
C THR A 96 2.43 -9.94 7.59
N SER A 97 2.28 -10.44 8.82
CA SER A 97 1.86 -11.82 9.09
C SER A 97 0.44 -11.73 9.59
N TRP A 98 -0.49 -12.37 8.90
CA TRP A 98 -1.91 -12.22 9.17
C TRP A 98 -2.59 -13.57 9.39
N THR A 99 -3.67 -13.55 10.17
CA THR A 99 -4.47 -14.72 10.50
C THR A 99 -5.95 -14.37 10.47
N ALA A 100 -6.72 -15.13 9.70
CA ALA A 100 -8.18 -15.09 9.70
C ALA A 100 -8.71 -16.44 10.22
N SER A 101 -9.10 -16.47 11.49
CA SER A 101 -9.58 -17.68 12.19
C SER A 101 -11.10 -17.75 12.23
N GLY A 102 -11.64 -18.96 12.37
CA GLY A 102 -13.06 -19.17 12.64
C GLY A 102 -13.96 -18.85 11.44
N ILE A 103 -13.42 -18.93 10.22
CA ILE A 103 -14.20 -18.75 8.99
C ILE A 103 -15.14 -19.94 8.87
N ALA A 104 -16.45 -19.71 9.00
CA ALA A 104 -17.44 -20.76 8.83
C ALA A 104 -17.51 -21.22 7.36
N LEU A 105 -17.34 -22.53 7.14
CA LEU A 105 -17.59 -23.15 5.85
C LEU A 105 -19.06 -23.59 5.79
N GLN A 106 -19.78 -23.08 4.81
CA GLN A 106 -21.14 -23.47 4.52
C GLN A 106 -21.15 -24.27 3.21
N VAL A 107 -22.06 -25.24 3.10
CA VAL A 107 -22.26 -26.00 1.86
C VAL A 107 -22.73 -25.04 0.78
N GLY A 108 -22.07 -25.06 -0.38
CA GLY A 108 -22.52 -24.28 -1.55
C GLY A 108 -23.85 -24.81 -2.06
N THR A 109 -24.79 -23.89 -2.33
CA THR A 109 -26.10 -24.19 -2.95
C THR A 109 -26.01 -24.29 -4.46
#